data_AF-A0A9D1XN55-F1
#
_entry.id   AF-A0A9D1XN55-F1
#
_cell.length_a   1.000
_cell.length_b   1.000
_cell.length_c   1.000
_cell.angle_alpha   90.00
_cell.angle_beta   90.00
_cell.angle_gamma   90.00
#
_symmetry.space_group_name_H-M   'P 1'
#
loop_
_entity.id
_entity.type
_entity.pdbx_description
1 polymer ?
#
loop_
_entity_poly.entity_id
_entity_poly.type
_entity_poly.pdbx_seq_one_letter_code
_entity_poly.pdbx_strand_id
1 'polypeptide(L)'
;MKKNCLNKLSIQISAVIILFGALALLTFSFLYYNKDYFFNFVLDLGIISDNTETYATEIENKLIDNNVSINDINAIDEILGSSEIYSVSIYNADDNLYITGSYATILEDFIISTTIYESESIYDVEPYYSILELKDGSIEIYTYSYALAKSVIPYISFAAIISLIIFILPTFLFIKREVNYIVKLKDEVTIMSQGDLDHPITINGNTEIAELSKQINDLRVTLKNNFITEETNRRANYELVTALSHDLRTPLTSLMGYLDIIRF
;
A
#
# COMPACT_ATOMS: atom_id res chain seq x y z
N MET A 1 0.42 -33.63 -22.09
CA MET A 1 -0.36 -32.42 -21.74
C MET A 1 0.34 -31.69 -20.61
N LYS A 2 1.10 -30.62 -20.91
CA LYS A 2 1.63 -29.72 -19.87
C LYS A 2 0.47 -28.84 -19.40
N LYS A 3 -0.03 -29.07 -18.17
CA LYS A 3 -0.87 -28.09 -17.48
C LYS A 3 0.01 -26.85 -17.24
N ASN A 4 -0.29 -25.74 -17.93
CA ASN A 4 0.25 -24.45 -17.54
C ASN A 4 -0.19 -24.20 -16.09
N CYS A 5 0.75 -24.11 -15.17
CA CYS A 5 0.50 -23.98 -13.73
C CYS A 5 0.00 -22.57 -13.36
N LEU A 6 -0.11 -21.67 -14.33
CA LEU A 6 -0.41 -20.25 -14.13
C LEU A 6 -1.55 -19.83 -15.05
N ASN A 7 -2.66 -19.42 -14.47
CA ASN A 7 -3.82 -18.86 -15.15
C ASN A 7 -3.50 -17.38 -15.52
N LYS A 8 -4.02 -16.88 -16.63
CA LYS A 8 -3.88 -15.49 -17.10
C LYS A 8 -4.26 -14.48 -16.01
N LEU A 9 -5.35 -14.73 -15.27
CA LEU A 9 -5.78 -13.91 -14.14
C LEU A 9 -4.75 -13.90 -13.01
N SER A 10 -4.23 -15.08 -12.63
CA SER A 10 -3.20 -15.14 -11.58
C SER A 10 -1.91 -14.46 -12.02
N ILE A 11 -1.54 -14.57 -13.30
CA ILE A 11 -0.38 -13.87 -13.86
C ILE A 11 -0.59 -12.35 -13.80
N GLN A 12 -1.78 -11.85 -14.17
CA GLN A 12 -2.08 -10.41 -14.12
C GLN A 12 -2.07 -9.87 -12.69
N ILE A 13 -2.69 -10.58 -11.73
CA ILE A 13 -2.68 -10.19 -10.32
C ILE A 13 -1.23 -10.17 -9.79
N SER A 14 -0.47 -11.24 -10.04
CA SER A 14 0.94 -11.31 -9.62
C SER A 14 1.78 -10.21 -10.27
N ALA A 15 1.57 -9.91 -11.55
CA ALA A 15 2.27 -8.83 -12.24
C ALA A 15 1.96 -7.46 -11.62
N VAL A 16 0.70 -7.19 -11.27
CA VAL A 16 0.26 -5.96 -10.60
C VAL A 16 0.90 -5.85 -9.21
N ILE A 17 0.88 -6.92 -8.41
CA ILE A 17 1.49 -6.94 -7.07
C ILE A 17 3.00 -6.71 -7.16
N ILE A 18 3.69 -7.39 -8.07
CA ILE A 18 5.14 -7.24 -8.26
C ILE A 18 5.47 -5.82 -8.75
N LEU A 19 4.71 -5.30 -9.72
CA LEU A 19 4.94 -3.96 -10.27
C LEU A 19 4.77 -2.88 -9.21
N PHE A 20 3.64 -2.88 -8.49
CA PHE A 20 3.39 -1.87 -7.46
C PHE A 20 4.23 -2.09 -6.21
N GLY A 21 4.61 -3.34 -5.91
CA GLY A 21 5.57 -3.65 -4.84
C GLY A 21 6.96 -3.11 -5.16
N ALA A 22 7.45 -3.31 -6.39
CA ALA A 22 8.70 -2.71 -6.86
C ALA A 22 8.64 -1.19 -6.87
N LEU A 23 7.52 -0.61 -7.32
CA LEU A 23 7.32 0.84 -7.30
C LEU A 23 7.33 1.39 -5.87
N ALA A 24 6.67 0.72 -4.93
CA ALA A 24 6.66 1.10 -3.52
C ALA A 24 8.07 1.06 -2.92
N LEU A 25 8.85 0.00 -3.18
CA LEU A 25 10.24 -0.07 -2.75
C LEU A 25 11.09 1.04 -3.36
N LEU A 26 10.97 1.29 -4.67
CA LEU A 26 11.68 2.39 -5.34
C LEU A 26 11.32 3.74 -4.75
N THR A 27 10.05 3.98 -4.43
CA THR A 27 9.61 5.25 -3.81
C THR A 27 10.17 5.42 -2.41
N PHE A 28 10.21 4.35 -1.60
CA PHE A 28 10.81 4.39 -0.28
C PHE A 28 12.32 4.66 -0.37
N SER A 29 13.04 3.91 -1.22
CA SER A 29 14.48 4.12 -1.44
C SER A 29 14.79 5.52 -1.96
N PHE A 30 13.96 6.05 -2.86
CA PHE A 30 14.11 7.42 -3.36
C PHE A 30 13.94 8.46 -2.26
N LEU A 31 12.91 8.34 -1.42
CA LEU A 31 12.70 9.25 -0.29
C LEU A 31 13.83 9.11 0.74
N TYR A 32 14.23 7.88 1.08
CA TYR A 32 15.30 7.63 2.04
C TYR A 32 16.64 8.21 1.55
N TYR A 33 16.98 8.05 0.27
CA TYR A 33 18.19 8.62 -0.31
C TYR A 33 18.20 10.15 -0.34
N ASN A 34 17.03 10.79 -0.50
CA ASN A 34 16.88 12.25 -0.54
C ASN A 34 16.51 12.87 0.82
N LYS A 35 16.73 12.15 1.93
CA LYS A 35 16.40 12.60 3.30
C LYS A 35 17.07 13.92 3.70
N ASP A 36 18.29 14.18 3.22
CA ASP A 36 19.03 15.40 3.57
C ASP A 36 18.33 16.67 3.09
N TYR A 37 17.61 16.62 1.96
CA TYR A 37 16.77 17.74 1.53
C TYR A 37 15.65 18.06 2.54
N PHE A 38 15.07 17.02 3.16
CA PHE A 38 14.06 17.20 4.19
C PHE A 38 14.65 17.77 5.48
N PHE A 39 15.79 17.24 5.94
CA PHE A 39 16.42 17.73 7.16
C PHE A 39 16.92 19.17 7.04
N ASN A 40 17.52 19.53 5.89
CA ASN A 40 17.88 20.92 5.59
C ASN A 40 16.64 21.83 5.54
N PHE A 41 15.54 21.36 4.96
CA PHE A 41 14.29 22.12 4.96
C PHE A 41 13.72 22.32 6.38
N VAL A 42 13.81 21.31 7.25
CA VAL A 42 13.37 21.42 8.66
C VAL A 42 14.26 22.40 9.43
N LEU A 43 15.58 22.38 9.17
CA LEU A 43 16.53 23.36 9.69
C LEU A 43 16.17 24.78 9.26
N ASP A 44 15.99 25.00 7.96
CA ASP A 44 15.67 26.33 7.39
C ASP A 44 14.36 26.91 7.94
N LEU A 45 13.40 26.04 8.26
CA LEU A 45 12.13 26.44 8.87
C LEU A 45 12.26 26.88 10.33
N GLY A 46 13.37 26.54 11.00
CA GLY A 46 13.58 26.86 12.43
C GLY A 46 12.55 26.22 13.36
N ILE A 47 11.88 25.14 12.93
CA ILE A 47 10.88 24.43 13.74
C ILE A 47 11.53 23.80 14.98
N ILE A 48 12.78 23.37 14.83
CA ILE A 48 13.58 22.79 15.91
C ILE A 48 14.50 23.91 16.40
N SER A 49 14.20 24.45 17.58
CA SER A 49 15.04 25.45 18.23
C SER A 49 16.32 24.79 18.73
N ASP A 50 17.45 25.21 18.20
CA ASP A 50 18.74 24.76 18.70
C ASP A 50 19.23 25.66 19.84
N ASN A 51 19.01 25.20 21.08
CA ASN A 51 19.42 25.94 22.28
C ASN A 51 20.76 25.45 22.84
N THR A 52 21.66 24.97 21.97
CA THR A 52 22.96 24.37 22.34
C THR A 52 23.78 25.28 23.24
N GLU A 53 23.85 26.58 22.92
CA GLU A 53 24.56 27.57 23.74
C GLU A 53 23.97 27.64 25.16
N THR A 54 22.64 27.69 25.29
CA THR A 54 21.98 27.75 26.60
C THR A 54 22.27 26.49 27.43
N TYR A 55 22.23 25.31 26.80
CA TYR A 55 22.56 24.05 27.46
C TYR A 55 24.04 24.01 27.89
N ALA A 56 24.95 24.42 27.00
CA ALA A 56 26.39 24.48 27.30
C ALA A 56 26.68 25.41 28.47
N THR A 57 26.11 26.62 28.47
CA THR A 57 26.24 27.57 29.59
C THR A 57 25.66 27.03 30.90
N GLU A 58 24.58 26.23 30.87
CA GLU A 58 24.05 25.59 32.08
C GLU A 58 25.06 24.59 32.67
N ILE A 59 25.73 23.81 31.82
CA ILE A 59 26.76 22.86 32.24
C ILE A 59 27.99 23.60 32.78
N GLU A 60 28.46 24.65 32.10
CA GLU A 60 29.56 25.50 32.56
C GLU A 60 29.29 26.08 33.95
N ASN A 61 28.10 26.65 34.17
CA ASN A 61 27.72 27.20 35.47
C ASN A 61 27.71 26.12 36.56
N LYS A 62 27.20 24.92 36.28
CA LYS A 62 27.23 23.81 37.25
C LYS A 62 28.65 23.37 37.60
N LEU A 63 29.58 23.36 36.65
CA LEU A 63 30.99 23.03 36.90
C LEU A 63 31.66 24.07 37.80
N ILE A 64 31.38 25.36 37.57
CA ILE A 64 31.89 26.48 38.39
C ILE A 64 31.29 26.45 39.80
N ASP A 65 29.97 26.32 39.91
CA ASP A 65 29.24 26.38 41.19
C ASP A 65 29.63 25.23 42.14
N ASN A 66 29.96 24.06 41.59
CA ASN A 66 30.44 22.91 42.35
C ASN A 66 31.96 22.92 42.60
N ASN A 67 32.70 23.91 42.08
CA ASN A 67 34.15 24.07 42.26
C ASN A 67 34.94 22.80 41.90
N VAL A 68 34.59 22.19 40.76
CA VAL A 68 35.11 20.89 40.32
C VAL A 68 36.58 20.99 39.91
N SER A 69 37.35 19.93 40.18
CA SER A 69 38.73 19.76 39.72
C SER A 69 38.75 18.97 38.41
N ILE A 70 39.68 19.31 37.51
CA ILE A 70 39.91 18.59 36.25
C ILE A 70 40.11 17.09 36.47
N ASN A 71 40.73 16.72 37.59
CA ASN A 71 41.04 15.33 37.92
C ASN A 71 39.85 14.57 38.54
N ASP A 72 38.77 15.26 38.91
CA ASP A 72 37.57 14.65 39.51
C ASP A 72 36.56 14.24 38.43
N ILE A 73 36.94 13.22 37.64
CA ILE A 73 36.17 12.72 36.50
C ILE A 73 34.75 12.30 36.92
N ASN A 74 34.58 11.72 38.12
CA ASN A 74 33.28 11.26 38.59
C ASN A 74 32.32 12.44 38.86
N ALA A 75 32.82 13.53 39.45
CA ALA A 75 32.01 14.72 39.67
C ALA A 75 31.62 15.41 38.35
N ILE A 76 32.54 15.45 37.38
CA ILE A 76 32.26 15.99 36.04
C ILE A 76 31.20 15.12 35.33
N ASP A 77 31.34 13.79 35.38
CA ASP A 77 30.40 12.85 34.77
C ASP A 77 28.98 12.96 35.36
N GLU A 78 28.87 13.12 36.69
CA GLU A 78 27.59 13.33 37.38
C GLU A 78 26.91 14.64 36.96
N ILE A 79 27.69 15.71 36.74
CA ILE A 79 27.17 17.02 36.28
C ILE A 79 26.74 16.97 34.82
N LEU A 80 27.51 16.30 33.96
CA LEU A 80 27.16 16.11 32.56
C LEU A 80 25.85 15.32 32.42
N GLY A 81 25.69 14.28 33.26
CA GLY A 81 24.50 13.44 33.26
C GLY A 81 24.21 12.84 31.89
N SER A 82 22.94 12.57 31.60
CA SER A 82 22.48 12.18 30.26
C SER A 82 21.46 13.17 29.73
N SER A 83 21.65 13.57 28.48
CA SER A 83 20.69 14.40 27.74
C SER A 83 20.06 13.59 26.64
N GLU A 84 18.80 13.88 26.31
CA GLU A 84 18.12 13.23 25.19
C GLU A 84 18.81 13.58 23.86
N ILE A 85 19.22 14.83 23.66
CA ILE A 85 19.64 15.37 22.36
C ILE A 85 21.02 16.00 22.34
N TYR A 86 21.65 16.21 23.49
CA TYR A 86 22.97 16.86 23.56
C TYR A 86 24.05 15.85 23.92
N SER A 87 25.16 15.88 23.18
CA SER A 87 26.39 15.21 23.57
C SER A 87 27.42 16.26 23.97
N VAL A 88 28.19 15.99 25.02
CA VAL A 88 29.22 16.90 25.52
C VAL A 88 30.53 16.14 25.61
N SER A 89 31.60 16.69 25.06
CA SER A 89 32.96 16.14 25.19
C SER A 89 33.86 17.19 25.82
N ILE A 90 34.60 16.79 26.85
CA ILE A 90 35.51 17.67 27.59
C ILE A 90 36.95 17.19 27.39
N TYR A 91 37.82 18.14 27.04
CA TYR A 91 39.25 17.93 26.84
C TYR A 91 40.03 18.86 27.76
N ASN A 92 41.24 18.46 28.13
CA ASN A 92 42.17 19.35 28.82
C ASN A 92 42.74 20.35 27.82
N ALA A 93 42.68 21.65 28.11
CA ALA A 93 43.14 22.68 27.19
C ALA A 93 44.67 22.71 27.02
N ASP A 94 45.44 22.21 28.00
CA ASP A 94 46.90 22.27 27.97
C ASP A 94 47.53 21.22 27.03
N ASP A 95 46.99 20.00 27.02
CA ASP A 95 47.53 18.87 26.27
C ASP A 95 46.55 18.24 25.26
N ASN A 96 45.33 18.77 25.18
CA ASN A 96 44.24 18.32 24.32
C ASN A 96 43.85 16.84 24.55
N LEU A 97 44.11 16.31 25.74
CA LEU A 97 43.70 14.96 26.10
C LEU A 97 42.23 14.92 26.51
N TYR A 98 41.51 13.90 26.04
CA TYR A 98 40.12 13.64 26.43
C TYR A 98 40.03 13.35 27.93
N ILE A 99 39.16 14.07 28.64
CA ILE A 99 38.90 13.89 30.06
C ILE A 99 37.67 12.98 30.23
N THR A 100 36.51 13.47 29.79
CA THR A 100 35.23 12.77 29.92
C THR A 100 34.20 13.38 28.98
N GLY A 101 33.03 12.74 28.87
CA GLY A 101 31.97 13.17 28.00
C GLY A 101 30.71 12.35 28.17
N SER A 102 29.59 12.93 27.76
CA SER A 102 28.27 12.31 27.76
C SER A 102 27.72 12.27 26.35
N TYR A 103 27.03 11.18 26.02
CA TYR A 103 26.40 10.99 24.71
C TYR A 103 24.89 11.16 24.82
N ALA A 104 24.30 11.80 23.81
CA ALA A 104 22.87 11.95 23.69
C ALA A 104 22.18 10.57 23.62
N THR A 105 21.18 10.34 24.46
CA THR A 105 20.50 9.04 24.53
C THR A 105 19.70 8.71 23.26
N ILE A 106 19.33 9.72 22.47
CA ILE A 106 18.70 9.52 21.16
C ILE A 106 19.58 8.74 20.17
N LEU A 107 20.90 8.73 20.38
CA LEU A 107 21.85 7.96 19.57
C LEU A 107 21.87 6.46 19.93
N GLU A 108 21.26 6.06 21.04
CA GLU A 108 21.11 4.63 21.38
C GLU A 108 20.11 3.93 20.46
N ASP A 109 19.18 4.67 19.84
CA ASP A 109 18.25 4.11 18.87
C ASP A 109 18.99 3.75 17.57
N PHE A 110 18.89 2.48 17.18
CA PHE A 110 19.58 1.94 16.01
C PHE A 110 19.16 2.60 14.70
N ILE A 111 17.87 2.91 14.53
CA ILE A 111 17.35 3.52 13.30
C ILE A 111 17.86 4.97 13.23
N ILE A 112 17.78 5.69 14.34
CA ILE A 112 18.21 7.08 14.40
C ILE A 112 19.72 7.19 14.16
N SER A 113 20.54 6.48 14.93
CA SER A 113 22.00 6.51 14.80
C SER A 113 22.49 6.15 13.39
N THR A 114 21.93 5.10 12.79
CA THR A 114 22.27 4.71 11.40
C THR A 114 21.89 5.82 10.41
N THR A 115 20.70 6.41 10.56
CA THR A 115 20.23 7.47 9.66
C THR A 115 21.08 8.73 9.78
N ILE A 116 21.48 9.10 11.01
CA ILE A 116 22.36 10.24 11.28
C ILE A 116 23.72 10.02 10.62
N TYR A 117 24.33 8.84 10.80
CA TYR A 117 25.64 8.54 10.23
C TYR A 117 25.65 8.61 8.69
N GLU A 118 24.50 8.32 8.07
CA GLU A 118 24.31 8.46 6.62
C GLU A 118 23.87 9.87 6.19
N SER A 119 23.65 10.82 7.11
CA SER A 119 23.19 12.20 6.86
C SER A 119 24.24 13.23 7.22
N GLU A 120 24.88 13.84 6.23
CA GLU A 120 25.79 14.97 6.46
C GLU A 120 25.08 16.13 7.16
N SER A 121 23.81 16.37 6.84
CA SER A 121 22.98 17.43 7.44
C SER A 121 22.73 17.30 8.94
N ILE A 122 22.94 16.11 9.53
CA ILE A 122 22.74 15.87 10.96
C ILE A 122 24.06 15.49 11.65
N TYR A 123 24.97 14.82 10.94
CA TYR A 123 26.23 14.37 11.52
C TYR A 123 27.28 15.49 11.60
N ASP A 124 27.33 16.39 10.61
CA ASP A 124 28.37 17.42 10.49
C ASP A 124 27.89 18.78 11.01
N VAL A 125 27.29 18.79 12.21
CA VAL A 125 26.86 20.02 12.88
C VAL A 125 28.03 20.58 13.69
N GLU A 126 28.34 21.86 13.48
CA GLU A 126 29.38 22.55 14.26
C GLU A 126 29.00 22.53 15.75
N PRO A 127 29.88 22.03 16.63
CA PRO A 127 29.61 22.06 18.06
C PRO A 127 29.69 23.48 18.59
N TYR A 128 28.94 23.75 19.67
CA TYR A 128 29.25 24.88 20.52
C TYR A 128 30.55 24.59 21.27
N TYR A 129 31.56 25.43 21.03
CA TYR A 129 32.88 25.34 21.64
C TYR A 129 33.06 26.44 22.68
N SER A 130 33.54 26.06 23.86
CA SER A 130 33.93 27.00 24.90
C SER A 130 35.15 26.50 25.68
N ILE A 131 35.87 27.45 26.27
CA ILE A 131 36.98 27.19 27.20
C ILE A 131 36.55 27.65 28.58
N LEU A 132 36.71 26.79 29.58
CA LEU A 132 36.38 27.08 30.97
C LEU A 132 37.60 26.91 31.87
N GLU A 133 37.89 27.95 32.66
CA GLU A 133 38.93 27.91 33.69
C GLU A 133 38.38 27.26 34.96
N LEU A 134 38.94 26.12 35.34
CA LEU A 134 38.68 25.43 36.59
C LEU A 134 39.78 25.73 37.62
N LYS A 135 39.63 25.17 38.82
CA LYS A 135 40.52 25.43 39.95
C LYS A 135 41.98 25.02 39.70
N ASP A 136 42.20 24.00 38.88
CA ASP A 136 43.48 23.33 38.65
C ASP A 136 43.91 23.30 37.17
N GLY A 137 43.24 24.04 36.30
CA GLY A 137 43.61 24.24 34.89
C GLY A 137 42.41 24.65 34.02
N SER A 138 42.64 24.73 32.71
CA SER A 138 41.60 25.01 31.70
C SER A 138 41.06 23.74 31.05
N ILE A 139 39.77 23.72 30.76
CA ILE A 139 39.13 22.67 29.96
C ILE A 139 38.49 23.26 28.70
N GLU A 140 38.50 22.48 27.62
CA GLU A 140 37.72 22.74 26.42
C GLU A 140 36.45 21.89 26.44
N ILE A 141 35.31 22.51 26.15
CA ILE A 141 34.00 21.87 26.13
C ILE A 141 33.44 21.96 24.72
N TYR A 142 33.10 20.80 24.15
CA TYR A 142 32.44 20.67 22.85
C TYR A 142 31.03 20.12 23.07
N THR A 143 30.02 20.93 22.78
CA THR A 143 28.61 20.54 22.91
C THR A 143 27.99 20.36 21.53
N TYR A 144 27.56 19.13 21.22
CA TYR A 144 26.90 18.76 19.97
C TYR A 144 25.39 18.65 20.18
N SER A 145 24.61 19.13 19.21
CA SER A 145 23.15 19.03 19.23
C SER A 145 22.63 18.10 18.16
N TYR A 146 21.89 17.09 18.60
CA TYR A 146 21.15 16.15 17.77
C TYR A 146 19.65 16.46 17.79
N ALA A 147 19.26 17.72 17.97
CA ALA A 147 17.84 18.10 18.01
C ALA A 147 17.08 17.68 16.74
N LEU A 148 17.74 17.74 15.57
CA LEU A 148 17.19 17.24 14.29
C LEU A 148 16.89 15.75 14.28
N ALA A 149 17.59 14.95 15.08
CA ALA A 149 17.40 13.50 15.15
C ALA A 149 15.96 13.13 15.54
N LYS A 150 15.27 14.00 16.29
CA LYS A 150 13.84 13.86 16.62
C LYS A 150 12.93 13.80 15.37
N SER A 151 13.38 14.36 14.25
CA SER A 151 12.65 14.35 12.97
C SER A 151 12.87 13.08 12.14
N VAL A 152 13.84 12.23 12.49
CA VAL A 152 14.19 11.02 11.74
C VAL A 152 13.03 10.01 11.74
N ILE A 153 12.53 9.64 12.92
CA ILE A 153 11.42 8.67 13.05
C ILE A 153 10.14 9.14 12.32
N PRO A 154 9.65 10.38 12.50
CA PRO A 154 8.47 10.82 11.77
C PRO A 154 8.72 10.89 10.25
N TYR A 155 9.92 11.24 9.80
CA TYR A 155 10.27 11.24 8.38
C TYR A 155 10.24 9.83 7.77
N ILE A 156 10.92 8.86 8.40
CA ILE A 156 10.94 7.47 7.94
C ILE A 156 9.53 6.88 7.94
N SER A 157 8.74 7.17 8.98
CA SER A 157 7.34 6.75 9.07
C SER A 157 6.50 7.33 7.93
N PHE A 158 6.68 8.61 7.62
CA PHE A 158 6.00 9.27 6.49
C PHE A 158 6.39 8.64 5.14
N ALA A 159 7.68 8.41 4.91
CA ALA A 159 8.16 7.74 3.70
C ALA A 159 7.60 6.32 3.56
N ALA A 160 7.55 5.56 4.65
CA ALA A 160 6.96 4.22 4.70
C ALA A 160 5.46 4.25 4.39
N ILE A 161 4.71 5.21 4.95
CA ILE A 161 3.27 5.37 4.70
C ILE A 161 3.01 5.70 3.22
N ILE A 162 3.76 6.61 2.61
CA ILE A 162 3.62 6.94 1.19
C ILE A 162 3.86 5.70 0.33
N SER A 163 4.95 4.99 0.59
CA SER A 163 5.29 3.75 -0.11
C SER A 163 4.17 2.71 0.01
N LEU A 164 3.61 2.55 1.22
CA LEU A 164 2.50 1.63 1.49
C LEU A 164 1.22 2.04 0.73
N ILE A 165 0.90 3.33 0.67
CA ILE A 165 -0.26 3.84 -0.07
C ILE A 165 -0.11 3.57 -1.57
N ILE A 166 1.09 3.78 -2.12
CA ILE A 166 1.42 3.49 -3.53
C ILE A 166 1.28 1.99 -3.84
N PHE A 167 1.54 1.12 -2.87
CA PHE A 167 1.31 -0.31 -3.00
C PHE A 167 -0.18 -0.68 -2.90
N ILE A 168 -0.85 -0.24 -1.83
CA ILE A 168 -2.20 -0.71 -1.48
C ILE A 168 -3.27 -0.13 -2.42
N LEU A 169 -3.25 1.17 -2.72
CA LEU A 169 -4.35 1.78 -3.47
C LEU A 169 -4.53 1.15 -4.87
N PRO A 170 -3.50 1.04 -5.72
CA PRO A 170 -3.66 0.50 -7.07
C PRO A 170 -3.97 -1.00 -7.05
N THR A 171 -3.34 -1.77 -6.16
CA THR A 171 -3.59 -3.22 -6.03
C THR A 171 -5.02 -3.49 -5.56
N PHE A 172 -5.51 -2.75 -4.56
CA PHE A 172 -6.88 -2.85 -4.08
C PHE A 172 -7.91 -2.47 -5.15
N LEU A 173 -7.69 -1.37 -5.89
CA LEU A 173 -8.56 -0.96 -6.99
C LEU A 173 -8.62 -2.00 -8.10
N PHE A 174 -7.49 -2.62 -8.43
CA PHE A 174 -7.42 -3.70 -9.41
C PHE A 174 -8.23 -4.91 -8.97
N ILE A 175 -8.02 -5.40 -7.74
CA ILE A 175 -8.76 -6.55 -7.19
C ILE A 175 -10.25 -6.25 -7.13
N LYS A 176 -10.65 -5.07 -6.65
CA LYS A 176 -12.04 -4.65 -6.58
C LYS A 176 -12.72 -4.66 -7.96
N ARG A 177 -12.00 -4.26 -9.02
CA ARG A 177 -12.51 -4.30 -10.40
C ARG A 177 -12.81 -5.73 -10.85
N GLU A 178 -11.90 -6.66 -10.61
CA GLU A 178 -12.08 -8.07 -10.98
C GLU A 178 -13.22 -8.73 -10.16
N VAL A 179 -13.31 -8.45 -8.86
CA VAL A 179 -14.40 -8.94 -8.00
C VAL A 179 -15.75 -8.42 -8.47
N ASN A 180 -15.85 -7.12 -8.80
CA ASN A 180 -17.08 -6.55 -9.33
C ASN A 180 -17.49 -7.19 -10.66
N TYR A 181 -16.53 -7.57 -11.50
CA TYR A 181 -16.83 -8.29 -12.73
C TYR A 181 -17.45 -9.67 -12.46
N ILE A 182 -16.92 -10.41 -11.47
CA ILE A 182 -17.48 -11.69 -11.04
C ILE A 182 -18.90 -11.53 -10.49
N VAL A 183 -19.14 -10.51 -9.66
CA VAL A 183 -20.47 -10.23 -9.11
C VAL A 183 -21.47 -9.95 -10.22
N LYS A 184 -21.08 -9.13 -11.22
CA LYS A 184 -21.92 -8.83 -12.38
C LYS A 184 -22.25 -10.10 -13.18
N LEU A 185 -21.25 -10.93 -13.47
CA LEU A 185 -21.45 -12.21 -14.16
C LEU A 185 -22.42 -13.12 -13.40
N LYS A 186 -22.29 -13.20 -12.06
CA LYS A 186 -23.18 -13.97 -11.20
C LYS A 186 -24.63 -13.47 -11.29
N ASP A 187 -24.85 -12.16 -11.32
CA ASP A 187 -26.19 -11.58 -11.45
C ASP A 187 -26.79 -11.85 -12.85
N GLU A 188 -25.99 -11.71 -13.92
CA GLU A 188 -26.43 -12.00 -15.30
C GLU A 188 -26.77 -13.48 -15.52
N VAL A 189 -25.99 -14.40 -14.94
CA VAL A 189 -26.30 -15.84 -14.92
C VAL A 189 -27.58 -16.13 -14.14
N THR A 190 -27.84 -15.39 -13.07
CA THR A 190 -29.07 -15.53 -12.29
C THR A 190 -30.29 -15.12 -13.12
N ILE A 191 -30.20 -14.03 -13.87
CA ILE A 191 -31.26 -13.59 -14.81
C ILE A 191 -31.51 -14.67 -15.86
N MET A 192 -30.46 -15.22 -16.46
CA MET A 192 -30.57 -16.33 -17.42
C MET A 192 -31.28 -17.55 -16.80
N SER A 193 -30.97 -17.89 -15.53
CA SER A 193 -31.59 -19.02 -14.83
C SER A 193 -33.07 -18.81 -14.53
N GLN A 194 -33.55 -17.56 -14.49
CA GLN A 194 -34.96 -17.20 -14.30
C GLN A 194 -35.78 -17.28 -15.60
N GLY A 195 -35.15 -17.63 -16.73
CA GLY A 195 -35.79 -17.82 -18.03
C GLY A 195 -35.66 -16.63 -18.99
N ASP A 196 -35.02 -15.54 -18.58
CA ASP A 196 -34.71 -14.43 -19.49
C ASP A 196 -33.42 -14.74 -20.26
N LEU A 197 -33.60 -15.24 -21.50
CA LEU A 197 -32.53 -15.51 -22.43
C LEU A 197 -32.25 -14.33 -23.38
N ASP A 198 -32.97 -13.21 -23.26
CA ASP A 198 -32.79 -12.03 -24.08
C ASP A 198 -31.68 -11.12 -23.54
N HIS A 199 -31.44 -11.15 -22.23
CA HIS A 199 -30.35 -10.41 -21.60
C HIS A 199 -28.96 -10.96 -22.00
N PRO A 200 -28.05 -10.15 -22.59
CA PRO A 200 -26.71 -10.60 -22.95
C PRO A 200 -25.78 -10.69 -21.74
N ILE A 201 -24.83 -11.63 -21.77
CA ILE A 201 -23.77 -11.72 -20.75
C ILE A 201 -22.64 -10.74 -21.12
N THR A 202 -22.17 -9.96 -20.15
CA THR A 202 -21.07 -9.02 -20.29
C THR A 202 -19.73 -9.75 -20.39
N ILE A 203 -18.99 -9.53 -21.47
CA ILE A 203 -17.65 -10.08 -21.67
C ILE A 203 -16.64 -8.93 -21.55
N ASN A 204 -15.84 -8.92 -20.48
CA ASN A 204 -14.84 -7.89 -20.22
C ASN A 204 -13.45 -8.49 -20.12
N GLY A 205 -12.52 -7.99 -20.93
CA GLY A 205 -11.11 -8.35 -20.88
C GLY A 205 -10.76 -9.66 -21.58
N ASN A 206 -9.65 -10.27 -21.17
CA ASN A 206 -9.09 -11.50 -21.76
C ASN A 206 -8.56 -12.46 -20.66
N THR A 207 -9.23 -12.47 -19.51
CA THR A 207 -8.94 -13.35 -18.37
C THR A 207 -9.75 -14.65 -18.47
N GLU A 208 -9.48 -15.61 -17.59
CA GLU A 208 -10.32 -16.82 -17.45
C GLU A 208 -11.78 -16.47 -17.18
N ILE A 209 -12.05 -15.36 -16.48
CA ILE A 209 -13.42 -14.89 -16.20
C ILE A 209 -14.08 -14.43 -17.50
N ALA A 210 -13.34 -13.77 -18.39
CA ALA A 210 -13.84 -13.38 -19.71
C ALA A 210 -14.12 -14.59 -20.60
N GLU A 211 -13.23 -15.59 -20.57
CA GLU A 211 -13.41 -16.84 -21.30
C GLU A 211 -14.64 -17.62 -20.79
N LEU A 212 -14.83 -17.69 -19.47
CA LEU A 212 -16.02 -18.28 -18.86
C LEU A 212 -17.29 -17.50 -19.25
N SER A 213 -17.24 -16.16 -19.22
CA SER A 213 -18.37 -15.31 -19.61
C SER A 213 -18.78 -15.56 -21.06
N LYS A 214 -17.80 -15.77 -21.95
CA LYS A 214 -18.06 -16.14 -23.34
C LYS A 214 -18.76 -17.50 -23.47
N GLN A 215 -18.24 -18.52 -22.77
CA GLN A 215 -18.86 -19.85 -22.78
C GLN A 215 -20.30 -19.84 -22.24
N ILE A 216 -20.55 -19.06 -21.19
CA ILE A 216 -21.91 -18.87 -20.64
C ILE A 216 -22.81 -18.16 -21.66
N ASN A 217 -22.30 -17.14 -22.35
CA ASN A 217 -23.07 -16.47 -23.40
C ASN A 217 -23.42 -17.41 -24.57
N ASP A 218 -22.47 -18.26 -24.98
CA ASP A 218 -22.69 -19.23 -26.05
C ASP A 218 -23.74 -20.28 -25.64
N LEU A 219 -23.73 -20.70 -24.36
CA LEU A 219 -24.76 -21.54 -23.77
C LEU A 219 -26.14 -20.86 -23.79
N ARG A 220 -26.22 -19.59 -23.38
CA ARG A 220 -27.45 -18.79 -23.43
C ARG A 220 -28.05 -18.76 -24.84
N VAL A 221 -27.22 -18.47 -25.85
CA VAL A 221 -27.66 -18.40 -27.26
C VAL A 221 -28.16 -19.77 -27.74
N THR A 222 -27.45 -20.84 -27.39
CA THR A 222 -27.85 -22.21 -27.74
C THR A 222 -29.18 -22.58 -27.11
N LEU A 223 -29.37 -22.28 -25.82
CA LEU A 223 -30.63 -22.51 -25.11
C LEU A 223 -31.79 -21.74 -25.76
N LYS A 224 -31.57 -20.47 -26.12
CA LYS A 224 -32.58 -19.65 -26.80
C LYS A 224 -32.99 -20.25 -28.14
N ASN A 225 -32.03 -20.68 -28.95
CA ASN A 225 -32.30 -21.30 -30.24
C ASN A 225 -33.05 -22.62 -30.10
N ASN A 226 -32.72 -23.44 -29.09
CA ASN A 226 -33.45 -24.67 -28.79
C ASN A 226 -34.90 -24.38 -28.41
N PHE A 227 -35.13 -23.36 -27.58
CA PHE A 227 -36.48 -22.96 -27.16
C PHE A 227 -37.33 -22.47 -28.35
N ILE A 228 -36.75 -21.64 -29.24
CA ILE A 228 -37.42 -21.19 -30.47
C ILE A 228 -37.71 -22.38 -31.38
N THR A 229 -36.76 -23.28 -31.56
CA THR A 229 -36.93 -24.47 -32.41
C THR A 229 -38.03 -25.37 -31.87
N GLU A 230 -38.06 -25.61 -30.56
CA GLU A 230 -39.12 -26.40 -29.90
C GLU A 230 -40.50 -25.75 -30.08
N GLU A 231 -40.62 -24.44 -29.89
CA GLU A 231 -41.86 -23.69 -30.15
C GLU A 231 -42.31 -23.80 -31.62
N THR A 232 -41.39 -23.65 -32.58
CA THR A 232 -41.73 -23.80 -34.01
C THR A 232 -42.18 -25.21 -34.35
N ASN A 233 -41.53 -26.23 -33.79
CA ASN A 233 -41.92 -27.63 -33.98
C ASN A 233 -43.29 -27.93 -33.34
N ARG A 234 -43.58 -27.34 -32.17
CA ARG A 234 -44.91 -27.47 -31.54
C ARG A 234 -45.98 -26.84 -32.41
N ARG A 235 -45.76 -25.63 -32.94
CA ARG A 235 -46.70 -24.95 -33.85
C ARG A 235 -46.93 -25.74 -35.13
N ALA A 236 -45.87 -26.22 -35.78
CA ALA A 236 -45.99 -27.04 -36.98
C ALA A 236 -46.80 -28.32 -36.73
N ASN A 237 -46.59 -28.99 -35.59
CA ASN A 237 -47.40 -30.14 -35.20
C ASN A 237 -48.87 -29.78 -34.95
N TYR A 238 -49.17 -28.66 -34.29
CA TYR A 238 -50.55 -28.20 -34.11
C TYR A 238 -51.23 -27.87 -35.44
N GLU A 239 -50.54 -27.20 -36.36
CA GLU A 239 -51.05 -26.89 -37.69
C GLU A 239 -51.30 -28.17 -38.50
N LEU A 240 -50.36 -29.12 -38.46
CA LEU A 240 -50.50 -30.42 -39.12
C LEU A 240 -51.73 -31.19 -38.59
N VAL A 241 -51.89 -31.27 -37.27
CA VAL A 241 -53.04 -31.94 -36.64
C VAL A 241 -54.36 -31.23 -36.97
N THR A 242 -54.34 -29.90 -37.01
CA THR A 242 -55.52 -29.08 -37.35
C THR A 242 -55.92 -29.27 -38.81
N ALA A 243 -54.95 -29.26 -39.73
CA ALA A 243 -55.16 -29.51 -41.15
C ALA A 243 -55.69 -30.93 -41.41
N LEU A 244 -55.09 -31.95 -40.77
CA LEU A 244 -55.60 -33.32 -40.80
C LEU A 244 -57.05 -33.41 -40.29
N SER A 245 -57.37 -32.73 -39.19
CA SER A 245 -58.72 -32.72 -38.62
C SER A 245 -59.74 -32.05 -39.55
N HIS A 246 -59.34 -30.98 -40.22
CA HIS A 246 -60.16 -30.29 -41.22
C HIS A 246 -60.44 -31.20 -42.43
N ASP A 247 -59.42 -31.88 -42.94
CA ASP A 247 -59.52 -32.72 -44.13
C ASP A 247 -60.24 -34.04 -43.85
N LEU A 248 -60.28 -34.51 -42.61
CA LEU A 248 -61.09 -35.67 -42.19
C LEU A 248 -62.57 -35.34 -41.97
N ARG A 249 -62.92 -34.10 -41.60
CA ARG A 249 -64.32 -33.68 -41.38
C ARG A 249 -65.12 -33.63 -42.69
N THR A 250 -64.50 -33.14 -43.77
CA THR A 250 -65.12 -32.96 -45.10
C THR A 250 -65.66 -34.26 -45.73
N PRO A 251 -64.93 -35.39 -45.74
CA PRO A 251 -65.46 -36.66 -46.23
C PRO A 251 -66.46 -37.29 -45.26
N LEU A 252 -66.28 -37.14 -43.93
CA LEU A 252 -67.22 -37.70 -42.95
C LEU A 252 -68.61 -37.06 -43.05
N THR A 253 -68.68 -35.74 -43.25
CA THR A 253 -69.95 -35.02 -43.50
C THR A 253 -70.58 -35.44 -44.83
N SER A 254 -69.77 -35.66 -45.86
CA SER A 254 -70.27 -36.15 -47.15
C SER A 254 -70.83 -37.58 -47.03
N LEU A 255 -70.16 -38.45 -46.28
CA LEU A 255 -70.58 -39.84 -46.04
C LEU A 255 -71.84 -39.92 -45.16
N MET A 256 -71.97 -39.04 -44.14
CA MET A 256 -73.21 -38.83 -43.41
C MET A 256 -74.34 -38.33 -44.32
N GLY A 257 -74.07 -37.38 -45.22
CA GLY A 257 -75.03 -36.93 -46.23
C GLY A 257 -75.51 -38.06 -47.14
N TYR A 258 -74.61 -38.94 -47.58
CA TYR A 258 -74.98 -40.15 -48.34
C TYR A 258 -75.84 -41.11 -47.51
N LEU A 259 -75.53 -41.31 -46.23
CA LEU A 259 -76.31 -42.17 -45.34
C LEU A 259 -77.69 -41.60 -45.01
N ASP A 260 -77.84 -40.27 -44.88
CA ASP A 260 -79.13 -39.62 -44.70
C ASP A 260 -80.01 -39.74 -45.95
N ILE A 261 -79.43 -39.71 -47.15
CA ILE A 261 -80.16 -39.93 -48.42
C ILE A 261 -80.64 -41.38 -48.55
N ILE A 262 -79.86 -42.36 -48.07
CA ILE A 262 -80.24 -43.78 -48.14
C ILE A 262 -81.30 -44.15 -47.08
N ARG A 263 -81.49 -43.31 -46.06
CA ARG A 263 -82.47 -43.53 -44.99
C ARG A 263 -83.86 -42.94 -45.28
N PHE A 264 -84.04 -42.28 -46.41
CA PHE A 264 -85.31 -41.78 -46.95
C PHE A 264 -85.73 -42.59 -48.19
#